data_AF-A0A9D7A8A4-F1
#
_entry.id   AF-A0A9D7A8A4-F1
#
_cell.length_a   1.000
_cell.length_b   1.000
_cell.length_c   1.000
_cell.angle_alpha   90.00
_cell.angle_beta   90.00
_cell.angle_gamma   90.00
#
_symmetry.space_group_name_H-M   'P 1'
#
loop_
_entity.id
_entity.type
_entity.pdbx_description
1 polymer ?
#
loop_
_entity_poly.entity_id
_entity_poly.type
_entity_poly.pdbx_seq_one_letter_code
_entity_poly.pdbx_strand_id
1 'polypeptide(L)'
;MSGRQLEKTYEPKQVEDRWYRVWVEKGYFHAPLTHPGEPYTIVIPPPNVTGSLHIGHALNNTLQDILIRWRRMQGRNALWVPGMDHAGIATQNVVERQLSTEGSSREQLGREKFIERVWAWKGQSGGTIIQQLKRLGASCDWSRERFTMDEGLSKAVREVFVRLYEDGLIYRGERLINWCPRCLTALSDIEVEHEETKGKMYHIRYPLADDPNQALIVATTRPETMLGDTAVAVHPDDPRYRHLIGKKIRLPLTTREIPIVGDSILVNLEFGTGAVKITPAHDFNDFEAGERHKLPRLVIFNHLAQLDPKGLKAAAVEEAVANEIQNLPVGKARSKVEQALKARDLLVKTEDHKMALGKCYRCKTVVEPYLSPQWFVKIKPLAEPAIKAVEDGRIRIVPESWTNNYLGWMRDIRDWCISRQIWWGHRIPAWYCTSCNRTAMVEAASSTPSQRAYTFLATAKPIVGRTAPAQCPTCKQKDFIQDSDVLDTWFSSALWPFSTLGWPEQTQDLKKFYPTSTLVTGLDILFFWVARMIMMGLKFMDNVPPFKEVYIHALVRDAEGLKMSKSKGNVVDPLYVMEQYGTDALRFTLASMASPGRDIKLAEERIEGYRNFTNKIWNAARFILMNLDGPRE
;
A
#
# COMPACT_ATOMS: atom_id res chain seq x y z
N MET A 1 -60.22 19.72 -0.69
CA MET A 1 -58.78 19.99 -0.91
C MET A 1 -58.27 18.88 -1.81
N SER A 2 -57.85 19.18 -3.04
CA SER A 2 -57.34 18.15 -3.94
C SER A 2 -56.05 17.57 -3.37
N GLY A 3 -56.08 16.28 -3.01
CA GLY A 3 -54.89 15.54 -2.62
C GLY A 3 -53.82 15.69 -3.69
N ARG A 4 -52.59 15.97 -3.29
CA ARG A 4 -51.46 16.24 -4.18
C ARG A 4 -51.16 14.96 -4.97
N GLN A 5 -51.71 14.83 -6.18
CA GLN A 5 -51.53 13.67 -7.04
C GLN A 5 -50.06 13.56 -7.47
N LEU A 6 -49.50 12.34 -7.41
CA LEU A 6 -48.15 12.11 -7.94
C LEU A 6 -48.13 12.26 -9.47
N GLU A 7 -47.03 12.80 -9.99
CA GLU A 7 -46.78 12.94 -11.44
C GLU A 7 -46.78 11.58 -12.15
N LYS A 8 -47.06 11.56 -13.47
CA LYS A 8 -47.12 10.31 -14.25
C LYS A 8 -45.77 9.59 -14.34
N THR A 9 -44.66 10.32 -14.31
CA THR A 9 -43.30 9.78 -14.40
C THR A 9 -42.54 10.12 -13.13
N TYR A 10 -41.75 9.17 -12.63
CA TYR A 10 -40.81 9.43 -11.54
C TYR A 10 -39.66 10.30 -12.04
N GLU A 11 -39.48 11.47 -11.43
CA GLU A 11 -38.37 12.39 -11.69
C GLU A 11 -37.42 12.40 -10.47
N PRO A 12 -36.35 11.57 -10.47
CA PRO A 12 -35.48 11.40 -9.30
C PRO A 12 -34.92 12.71 -8.77
N LYS A 13 -34.53 13.64 -9.65
CA LYS A 13 -33.92 14.94 -9.28
C LYS A 13 -34.82 15.78 -8.35
N GLN A 14 -36.14 15.70 -8.50
CA GLN A 14 -37.07 16.46 -7.66
C GLN A 14 -37.28 15.84 -6.27
N VAL A 15 -36.93 14.56 -6.11
CA VAL A 15 -37.21 13.76 -4.92
C VAL A 15 -35.95 13.55 -4.09
N GLU A 16 -34.86 13.10 -4.72
CA GLU A 16 -33.63 12.68 -4.06
C GLU A 16 -32.96 13.82 -3.26
N ASP A 17 -32.73 14.97 -3.89
CA ASP A 17 -32.09 16.12 -3.21
C ASP A 17 -32.92 16.66 -2.05
N ARG A 18 -34.22 16.75 -2.26
CA ARG A 18 -35.16 17.25 -1.24
C ARG A 18 -35.12 16.37 0.00
N TRP A 19 -35.25 15.06 -0.17
CA TRP A 19 -35.28 14.12 0.95
C TRP A 19 -33.95 14.01 1.65
N TYR A 20 -32.85 13.98 0.89
CA TYR A 20 -31.53 13.89 1.49
C TYR A 20 -31.22 15.11 2.38
N ARG A 21 -31.55 16.31 1.91
CA ARG A 21 -31.44 17.54 2.70
C ARG A 21 -32.23 17.43 4.01
N VAL A 22 -33.50 16.99 3.94
CA VAL A 22 -34.35 16.80 5.13
C VAL A 22 -33.73 15.82 6.12
N TRP A 23 -33.21 14.69 5.66
CA TRP A 23 -32.62 13.67 6.54
C TRP A 23 -31.37 14.19 7.27
N VAL A 24 -30.53 14.96 6.59
CA VAL A 24 -29.34 15.58 7.19
C VAL A 24 -29.72 16.67 8.18
N GLU A 25 -30.61 17.60 7.80
CA GLU A 25 -31.05 18.72 8.65
C GLU A 25 -31.76 18.23 9.92
N LYS A 26 -32.53 17.14 9.84
CA LYS A 26 -33.21 16.53 10.98
C LYS A 26 -32.33 15.59 11.80
N GLY A 27 -31.08 15.35 11.39
CA GLY A 27 -30.15 14.49 12.11
C GLY A 27 -30.54 13.01 12.13
N TYR A 28 -31.31 12.52 11.15
CA TYR A 28 -31.83 11.13 11.14
C TYR A 28 -30.75 10.05 11.04
N PHE A 29 -29.52 10.42 10.69
CA PHE A 29 -28.40 9.49 10.57
C PHE A 29 -27.56 9.41 11.85
N HIS A 30 -27.78 10.31 12.80
CA HIS A 30 -27.00 10.35 14.03
C HIS A 30 -27.30 9.12 14.91
N ALA A 31 -26.24 8.50 15.43
CA ALA A 31 -26.34 7.39 16.37
C ALA A 31 -26.07 7.89 17.80
N PRO A 32 -27.10 8.21 18.61
CA PRO A 32 -26.89 8.78 19.93
C PRO A 32 -26.40 7.73 20.92
N LEU A 33 -25.55 8.14 21.87
CA LEU A 33 -25.03 7.27 22.94
C LEU A 33 -26.15 6.73 23.86
N THR A 34 -27.21 7.51 24.01
CA THR A 34 -28.38 7.20 24.84
C THR A 34 -29.36 6.21 24.20
N HIS A 35 -29.15 5.81 22.94
CA HIS A 35 -30.06 4.88 22.27
C HIS A 35 -30.07 3.51 23.00
N PRO A 36 -31.26 2.97 23.33
CA PRO A 36 -31.37 1.72 24.10
C PRO A 36 -31.08 0.47 23.27
N GLY A 37 -31.33 0.50 21.96
CA GLY A 37 -31.08 -0.63 21.05
C GLY A 37 -29.59 -0.99 20.94
N GLU A 38 -29.32 -2.27 20.66
CA GLU A 38 -27.96 -2.80 20.50
C GLU A 38 -27.18 -2.06 19.40
N PRO A 39 -25.89 -1.74 19.61
CA PRO A 39 -25.08 -1.07 18.61
C PRO A 39 -24.90 -1.94 17.36
N TYR A 40 -24.96 -1.31 16.19
CA TYR A 40 -24.52 -1.90 14.92
C TYR A 40 -23.62 -0.91 14.21
N THR A 41 -22.31 -1.19 14.21
CA THR A 41 -21.31 -0.24 13.74
C THR A 41 -20.68 -0.72 12.45
N ILE A 42 -20.60 0.15 11.45
CA ILE A 42 -19.75 -0.01 10.26
C ILE A 42 -18.85 1.23 10.18
N VAL A 43 -17.58 1.01 9.82
CA VAL A 43 -16.64 2.08 9.46
C VAL A 43 -16.44 2.05 7.95
N ILE A 44 -16.60 3.19 7.27
CA ILE A 44 -16.34 3.28 5.83
C ILE A 44 -14.87 2.94 5.58
N PRO A 45 -14.54 2.09 4.58
CA PRO A 45 -13.21 2.05 4.00
C PRO A 45 -12.86 3.43 3.46
N PRO A 46 -11.97 4.18 4.14
CA PRO A 46 -11.86 5.61 3.90
C PRO A 46 -11.33 5.86 2.47
N PRO A 47 -12.09 6.50 1.57
CA PRO A 47 -11.60 6.81 0.24
C PRO A 47 -10.36 7.72 0.30
N ASN A 48 -9.42 7.45 -0.59
CA ASN A 48 -8.19 8.23 -0.75
C ASN A 48 -8.49 9.62 -1.31
N VAL A 49 -7.88 10.67 -0.75
CA VAL A 49 -7.99 12.07 -1.24
C VAL A 49 -7.22 12.32 -2.54
N THR A 50 -7.54 11.57 -3.59
CA THR A 50 -6.86 11.56 -4.89
C THR A 50 -7.79 11.99 -6.05
N GLY A 51 -8.83 12.75 -5.74
CA GLY A 51 -9.83 13.25 -6.69
C GLY A 51 -11.24 12.74 -6.37
N SER A 52 -12.00 12.37 -7.41
CA SER A 52 -13.37 11.87 -7.29
C SER A 52 -13.45 10.34 -7.09
N LEU A 53 -14.59 9.92 -6.54
CA LEU A 53 -15.04 8.54 -6.45
C LEU A 53 -15.38 7.97 -7.83
N HIS A 54 -15.39 6.65 -7.91
CA HIS A 54 -15.77 5.87 -9.09
C HIS A 54 -16.84 4.84 -8.71
N ILE A 55 -17.42 4.16 -9.69
CA ILE A 55 -18.53 3.22 -9.48
C ILE A 55 -18.25 2.09 -8.46
N GLY A 56 -17.00 1.61 -8.36
CA GLY A 56 -16.60 0.68 -7.29
C GLY A 56 -16.81 1.22 -5.88
N HIS A 57 -16.60 2.52 -5.65
CA HIS A 57 -16.94 3.16 -4.38
C HIS A 57 -18.45 3.24 -4.18
N ALA A 58 -19.22 3.48 -5.25
CA ALA A 58 -20.68 3.47 -5.18
C ALA A 58 -21.21 2.09 -4.78
N LEU A 59 -20.66 0.99 -5.32
CA LEU A 59 -21.00 -0.38 -4.91
C LEU A 59 -20.74 -0.57 -3.42
N ASN A 60 -19.50 -0.31 -2.99
CA ASN A 60 -19.08 -0.52 -1.61
C ASN A 60 -19.97 0.23 -0.60
N ASN A 61 -20.26 1.50 -0.87
CA ASN A 61 -21.10 2.32 0.00
C ASN A 61 -22.59 1.96 -0.09
N THR A 62 -23.08 1.51 -1.25
CA THR A 62 -24.46 1.02 -1.40
C THR A 62 -24.70 -0.20 -0.50
N LEU A 63 -23.77 -1.16 -0.51
CA LEU A 63 -23.88 -2.37 0.30
C LEU A 63 -23.82 -2.06 1.81
N GLN A 64 -22.93 -1.17 2.22
CA GLN A 64 -22.87 -0.69 3.62
C GLN A 64 -24.16 0.01 4.03
N ASP A 65 -24.67 0.92 3.21
CA ASP A 65 -25.88 1.68 3.54
C ASP A 65 -27.13 0.80 3.59
N ILE A 66 -27.22 -0.26 2.76
CA ILE A 66 -28.27 -1.28 2.86
C ILE A 66 -28.25 -1.92 4.25
N LEU A 67 -27.07 -2.37 4.72
CA LEU A 67 -26.93 -2.97 6.04
C LEU A 67 -27.29 -1.99 7.15
N ILE A 68 -26.79 -0.76 7.09
CA ILE A 68 -27.05 0.28 8.09
C ILE A 68 -28.54 0.59 8.18
N ARG A 69 -29.20 0.85 7.05
CA ARG A 69 -30.63 1.15 7.03
C ARG A 69 -31.46 -0.03 7.51
N TRP A 70 -31.15 -1.24 7.05
CA TRP A 70 -31.82 -2.46 7.50
C TRP A 70 -31.72 -2.67 9.01
N ARG A 71 -30.51 -2.54 9.58
CA ARG A 71 -30.30 -2.68 11.03
C ARG A 71 -30.95 -1.55 11.83
N ARG A 72 -30.92 -0.31 11.33
CA ARG A 72 -31.64 0.83 11.94
C ARG A 72 -33.14 0.57 11.99
N MET A 73 -33.72 0.04 10.91
CA MET A 73 -35.16 -0.32 10.84
C MET A 73 -35.54 -1.47 11.80
N GLN A 74 -34.57 -2.27 12.25
CA GLN A 74 -34.76 -3.30 13.29
C GLN A 74 -34.64 -2.72 14.72
N GLY A 75 -34.58 -1.40 14.88
CA GLY A 75 -34.46 -0.75 16.19
C GLY A 75 -33.05 -0.78 16.80
N ARG A 76 -32.02 -1.12 16.02
CA ARG A 76 -30.63 -1.09 16.49
C ARG A 76 -30.05 0.31 16.45
N ASN A 77 -29.08 0.60 17.32
CA ASN A 77 -28.31 1.84 17.28
C ASN A 77 -27.26 1.76 16.16
N ALA A 78 -27.69 2.03 14.93
CA ALA A 78 -26.87 1.85 13.73
C ALA A 78 -25.96 3.07 13.48
N LEU A 79 -24.66 2.90 13.77
CA LEU A 79 -23.62 3.87 13.51
C LEU A 79 -22.88 3.52 12.21
N TRP A 80 -22.82 4.47 11.29
CA TRP A 80 -21.96 4.39 10.12
C TRP A 80 -20.99 5.55 10.10
N VAL A 81 -19.72 5.27 10.38
CA VAL A 81 -18.68 6.29 10.53
C VAL A 81 -18.09 6.64 9.16
N PRO A 82 -18.25 7.89 8.68
CA PRO A 82 -17.61 8.33 7.46
C PRO A 82 -16.18 8.80 7.72
N GLY A 83 -15.35 8.77 6.68
CA GLY A 83 -14.04 9.40 6.75
C GLY A 83 -13.23 9.24 5.48
N MET A 84 -12.00 9.77 5.49
CA MET A 84 -11.11 9.82 4.34
C MET A 84 -9.68 9.45 4.71
N ASP A 85 -8.96 8.92 3.73
CA ASP A 85 -7.56 8.53 3.86
C ASP A 85 -6.67 9.58 3.19
N HIS A 86 -5.61 9.98 3.89
CA HIS A 86 -4.58 10.90 3.40
C HIS A 86 -3.79 10.28 2.24
N ALA A 87 -3.79 8.95 2.12
CA ALA A 87 -3.22 8.16 1.02
C ALA A 87 -1.73 8.43 0.71
N GLY A 88 -1.01 9.04 1.67
CA GLY A 88 0.43 9.31 1.62
C GLY A 88 0.93 9.70 0.23
N ILE A 89 1.68 8.78 -0.36
CA ILE A 89 2.34 8.99 -1.65
C ILE A 89 1.39 9.11 -2.85
N ALA A 90 0.18 8.55 -2.78
CA ALA A 90 -0.80 8.71 -3.85
C ALA A 90 -1.25 10.17 -3.95
N THR A 91 -1.56 10.80 -2.82
CA THR A 91 -1.93 12.23 -2.74
C THR A 91 -0.75 13.12 -3.10
N GLN A 92 0.44 12.84 -2.55
CA GLN A 92 1.65 13.58 -2.87
C GLN A 92 1.94 13.56 -4.37
N ASN A 93 1.80 12.42 -5.05
CA ASN A 93 1.99 12.34 -6.50
C ASN A 93 0.96 13.15 -7.31
N VAL A 94 -0.30 13.23 -6.85
CA VAL A 94 -1.31 14.07 -7.50
C VAL A 94 -0.89 15.54 -7.44
N VAL A 95 -0.45 15.99 -6.27
CA VAL A 95 0.02 17.37 -6.06
C VAL A 95 1.32 17.64 -6.82
N GLU A 96 2.27 16.71 -6.84
CA GLU A 96 3.50 16.84 -7.64
C GLU A 96 3.21 16.95 -9.15
N ARG A 97 2.21 16.23 -9.67
CA ARG A 97 1.78 16.37 -11.07
C ARG A 97 1.18 17.75 -11.34
N GLN A 98 0.37 18.29 -10.42
CA GLN A 98 -0.17 19.64 -10.53
C GLN A 98 0.96 20.68 -10.54
N LEU A 99 1.93 20.56 -9.64
CA LEU A 99 3.09 21.44 -9.61
C LEU A 99 3.90 21.35 -10.91
N SER A 100 4.10 20.14 -11.44
CA SER A 100 4.80 19.97 -12.72
C SER A 100 4.06 20.64 -13.88
N THR A 101 2.72 20.63 -13.91
CA THR A 101 1.94 21.37 -14.91
C THR A 101 2.01 22.89 -14.72
N GLU A 102 2.25 23.35 -13.50
CA GLU A 102 2.48 24.75 -13.14
C GLU A 102 3.95 25.19 -13.37
N GLY A 103 4.81 24.29 -13.86
CA GLY A 103 6.24 24.56 -14.09
C GLY A 103 7.08 24.59 -12.81
N SER A 104 6.59 24.03 -11.71
CA SER A 104 7.28 23.96 -10.41
C SER A 104 7.53 22.51 -9.95
N SER A 105 8.26 22.34 -8.84
CA SER A 105 8.47 21.05 -8.18
C SER A 105 8.38 21.17 -6.66
N ARG A 106 8.24 20.03 -5.97
CA ARG A 106 8.23 20.02 -4.49
C ARG A 106 9.54 20.56 -3.92
N GLU A 107 10.67 20.27 -4.56
CA GLU A 107 12.00 20.72 -4.11
C GLU A 107 12.13 22.24 -4.20
N GLN A 108 11.55 22.86 -5.23
CA GLN A 108 11.54 24.31 -5.38
C GLN A 108 10.65 25.01 -4.34
N LEU A 109 9.49 24.41 -3.99
CA LEU A 109 8.62 24.93 -2.94
C LEU A 109 9.18 24.70 -1.54
N GLY A 110 9.85 23.57 -1.36
CA GLY A 110 10.28 23.07 -0.08
C GLY A 110 9.18 22.43 0.77
N ARG A 111 9.58 21.70 1.82
CA ARG A 111 8.69 20.76 2.54
C ARG A 111 7.47 21.42 3.17
N GLU A 112 7.63 22.55 3.84
CA GLU A 112 6.53 23.23 4.55
C GLU A 112 5.43 23.69 3.59
N LYS A 113 5.80 24.48 2.57
CA LYS A 113 4.86 24.96 1.54
C LYS A 113 4.25 23.83 0.73
N PHE A 114 5.01 22.76 0.47
CA PHE A 114 4.47 21.57 -0.16
C PHE A 114 3.36 20.92 0.70
N ILE A 115 3.59 20.75 2.00
CA ILE A 115 2.59 20.20 2.93
C ILE A 115 1.33 21.09 2.98
N GLU A 116 1.48 22.41 2.99
CA GLU A 116 0.35 23.34 2.91
C GLU A 116 -0.46 23.15 1.61
N ARG A 117 0.22 23.00 0.47
CA ARG A 117 -0.42 22.71 -0.82
C ARG A 117 -1.20 21.40 -0.79
N VAL A 118 -0.66 20.37 -0.14
CA VAL A 118 -1.36 19.07 0.01
C VAL A 118 -2.59 19.19 0.90
N TRP A 119 -2.55 19.98 1.98
CA TRP A 119 -3.74 20.27 2.80
C TRP A 119 -4.81 21.03 2.02
N ALA A 120 -4.43 22.00 1.18
CA ALA A 120 -5.37 22.71 0.31
C ALA A 120 -6.06 21.75 -0.68
N TRP A 121 -5.29 20.83 -1.27
CA TRP A 121 -5.83 19.76 -2.11
C TRP A 121 -6.79 18.83 -1.34
N LYS A 122 -6.46 18.44 -0.11
CA LYS A 122 -7.35 17.66 0.77
C LYS A 122 -8.70 18.36 0.96
N GLY A 123 -8.70 19.68 1.15
CA GLY A 123 -9.93 20.47 1.29
C GLY A 123 -10.83 20.37 0.06
N GLN A 124 -10.25 20.49 -1.14
CA GLN A 124 -10.98 20.40 -2.41
C GLN A 124 -11.46 18.97 -2.69
N SER A 125 -10.53 18.00 -2.74
CA SER A 125 -10.84 16.60 -3.05
C SER A 125 -11.77 15.97 -2.02
N GLY A 126 -11.58 16.27 -0.73
CA GLY A 126 -12.43 15.76 0.33
C GLY A 126 -13.85 16.30 0.26
N GLY A 127 -14.01 17.59 -0.06
CA GLY A 127 -15.33 18.19 -0.30
C GLY A 127 -16.10 17.49 -1.42
N THR A 128 -15.43 17.19 -2.54
CA THR A 128 -16.01 16.44 -3.66
C THR A 128 -16.44 15.03 -3.23
N ILE A 129 -15.58 14.28 -2.54
CA ILE A 129 -15.88 12.92 -2.08
C ILE A 129 -17.12 12.90 -1.18
N ILE A 130 -17.20 13.82 -0.21
CA ILE A 130 -18.34 13.92 0.70
C ILE A 130 -19.62 14.23 -0.08
N GLN A 131 -19.57 15.17 -1.02
CA GLN A 131 -20.73 15.49 -1.84
C GLN A 131 -21.19 14.30 -2.69
N GLN A 132 -20.26 13.52 -3.26
CA GLN A 132 -20.59 12.30 -4.00
C GLN A 132 -21.27 11.25 -3.12
N LEU A 133 -20.79 11.03 -1.89
CA LEU A 133 -21.43 10.11 -0.96
C LEU A 133 -22.82 10.60 -0.51
N LYS A 134 -22.96 11.90 -0.27
CA LYS A 134 -24.25 12.53 0.04
C LYS A 134 -25.25 12.38 -1.11
N ARG A 135 -24.81 12.62 -2.36
CA ARG A 135 -25.62 12.44 -3.57
C ARG A 135 -26.02 10.97 -3.76
N LEU A 136 -25.14 10.02 -3.40
CA LEU A 136 -25.46 8.58 -3.37
C LEU A 136 -26.50 8.21 -2.29
N GLY A 137 -26.96 9.16 -1.49
CA GLY A 137 -27.94 8.91 -0.44
C GLY A 137 -27.36 8.17 0.77
N ALA A 138 -26.05 8.26 1.01
CA ALA A 138 -25.41 7.58 2.13
C ALA A 138 -25.95 8.09 3.49
N SER A 139 -26.40 7.19 4.36
CA SER A 139 -26.93 7.51 5.70
C SER A 139 -25.86 7.54 6.80
N CYS A 140 -24.68 8.08 6.47
CA CYS A 140 -23.55 8.22 7.39
C CYS A 140 -23.84 9.21 8.52
N ASP A 141 -23.23 8.97 9.67
CA ASP A 141 -23.19 9.97 10.73
C ASP A 141 -22.12 11.03 10.41
N TRP A 142 -22.49 12.03 9.63
CA TRP A 142 -21.60 13.11 9.20
C TRP A 142 -20.99 13.94 10.34
N SER A 143 -21.58 13.89 11.54
CA SER A 143 -21.02 14.56 12.73
C SER A 143 -19.74 13.87 13.25
N ARG A 144 -19.54 12.60 12.86
CA ARG A 144 -18.40 11.76 13.22
C ARG A 144 -17.44 11.54 12.05
N GLU A 145 -17.39 12.47 11.09
CA GLU A 145 -16.41 12.42 10.01
C GLU A 145 -14.97 12.39 10.56
N ARG A 146 -14.16 11.49 10.00
CA ARG A 146 -12.75 11.32 10.37
C ARG A 146 -11.81 11.50 9.19
N PHE A 147 -10.59 11.90 9.48
CA PHE A 147 -9.50 11.92 8.51
C PHE A 147 -8.29 11.26 9.14
N THR A 148 -7.62 10.37 8.40
CA THR A 148 -6.45 9.63 8.93
C THR A 148 -5.37 10.52 9.57
N MET A 149 -5.20 11.76 9.10
CA MET A 149 -4.29 12.75 9.70
C MET A 149 -5.00 13.87 10.50
N ASP A 150 -6.24 13.68 10.95
CA ASP A 150 -6.84 14.57 11.95
C ASP A 150 -6.11 14.44 13.31
N GLU A 151 -6.44 15.34 14.24
CA GLU A 151 -5.75 15.42 15.53
C GLU A 151 -5.87 14.13 16.34
N GLY A 152 -7.09 13.56 16.42
CA GLY A 152 -7.37 12.36 17.19
C GLY A 152 -6.66 11.14 16.62
N LEU A 153 -6.74 10.92 15.31
CA LEU A 153 -6.09 9.80 14.66
C LEU A 153 -4.56 9.95 14.64
N SER A 154 -4.03 11.18 14.51
CA SER A 154 -2.59 11.42 14.62
C SER A 154 -2.05 11.10 16.02
N LYS A 155 -2.83 11.37 17.08
CA LYS A 155 -2.49 10.93 18.44
C LYS A 155 -2.50 9.41 18.55
N ALA A 156 -3.51 8.73 17.98
CA ALA A 156 -3.58 7.27 17.96
C ALA A 156 -2.38 6.64 17.25
N VAL A 157 -2.03 7.12 16.06
CA VAL A 157 -0.89 6.63 15.29
C VAL A 157 0.41 6.76 16.08
N ARG A 158 0.62 7.91 16.73
CA ARG A 158 1.79 8.14 17.57
C ARG A 158 1.82 7.20 18.77
N GLU A 159 0.69 7.02 19.44
CA GLU A 159 0.58 6.12 20.60
C GLU A 159 0.89 4.67 20.23
N VAL A 160 0.34 4.18 19.10
CA VAL A 160 0.63 2.83 18.60
C VAL A 160 2.10 2.65 18.27
N PHE A 161 2.71 3.61 17.56
CA PHE A 161 4.12 3.51 17.22
C PHE A 161 4.98 3.40 18.49
N VAL A 162 4.74 4.28 19.47
CA VAL A 162 5.53 4.30 20.70
C VAL A 162 5.35 2.99 21.48
N ARG A 163 4.11 2.49 21.65
CA ARG A 163 3.86 1.21 22.35
C ARG A 163 4.49 0.01 21.64
N LEU A 164 4.36 -0.09 20.32
CA LEU A 164 4.99 -1.19 19.58
C LEU A 164 6.53 -1.14 19.67
N TYR A 165 7.11 0.06 19.76
CA TYR A 165 8.54 0.22 19.99
C TYR A 165 8.94 -0.18 21.42
N GLU A 166 8.19 0.26 22.43
CA GLU A 166 8.36 -0.14 23.84
C GLU A 166 8.25 -1.67 24.01
N ASP A 167 7.35 -2.32 23.26
CA ASP A 167 7.16 -3.78 23.23
C ASP A 167 8.25 -4.54 22.44
N GLY A 168 9.22 -3.84 21.82
CA GLY A 168 10.26 -4.44 20.99
C GLY A 168 9.76 -5.05 19.67
N LEU A 169 8.53 -4.70 19.27
CA LEU A 169 7.90 -5.11 18.01
C LEU A 169 8.26 -4.19 16.86
N ILE A 170 8.51 -2.90 17.11
CA ILE A 170 9.13 -2.01 16.12
C ILE A 170 10.65 -2.04 16.29
N TYR A 171 11.36 -2.18 15.17
CA TYR A 171 12.80 -2.09 15.14
C TYR A 171 13.27 -1.39 13.86
N ARG A 172 14.52 -0.95 13.88
CA ARG A 172 15.21 -0.41 12.71
C ARG A 172 16.18 -1.45 12.18
N GLY A 173 16.11 -1.74 10.89
CA GLY A 173 16.93 -2.77 10.27
C GLY A 173 17.31 -2.38 8.85
N GLU A 174 18.43 -2.92 8.38
CA GLU A 174 18.83 -2.81 6.99
C GLU A 174 18.34 -4.04 6.23
N ARG A 175 17.40 -3.83 5.31
CA ARG A 175 16.83 -4.88 4.46
C ARG A 175 16.76 -4.40 3.03
N LEU A 176 16.69 -5.37 2.12
CA LEU A 176 16.36 -5.11 0.74
C LEU A 176 14.90 -4.63 0.66
N ILE A 177 14.69 -3.52 -0.01
CA ILE A 177 13.37 -2.95 -0.26
C ILE A 177 13.17 -2.73 -1.75
N ASN A 178 11.92 -2.78 -2.19
CA ASN A 178 11.58 -2.28 -3.51
C ASN A 178 11.76 -0.77 -3.50
N TRP A 179 12.68 -0.24 -4.31
CA TRP A 179 12.98 1.18 -4.35
C TRP A 179 12.64 1.78 -5.70
N CYS A 180 11.90 2.89 -5.69
CA CYS A 180 11.65 3.66 -6.89
C CYS A 180 12.70 4.77 -7.02
N PRO A 181 13.66 4.69 -7.97
CA PRO A 181 14.71 5.71 -8.12
C PRO A 181 14.16 7.04 -8.63
N ARG A 182 12.94 7.07 -9.16
CA ARG A 182 12.26 8.31 -9.58
C ARG A 182 11.46 8.98 -8.47
N CYS A 183 10.74 8.21 -7.66
CA CYS A 183 9.96 8.76 -6.54
C CYS A 183 10.81 8.94 -5.28
N LEU A 184 12.01 8.33 -5.23
CA LEU A 184 12.93 8.31 -4.11
C LEU A 184 12.29 7.77 -2.84
N THR A 185 11.62 6.64 -2.96
CA THR A 185 10.89 6.04 -1.84
C THR A 185 10.80 4.52 -1.95
N ALA A 186 10.77 3.88 -0.78
CA ALA A 186 10.42 2.48 -0.64
C ALA A 186 8.99 2.20 -1.11
N LEU A 187 8.83 1.06 -1.77
CA LEU A 187 7.57 0.46 -2.18
C LEU A 187 7.41 -0.87 -1.43
N SER A 188 6.17 -1.24 -1.13
CA SER A 188 5.85 -2.61 -0.73
C SER A 188 5.78 -3.54 -1.96
N ASP A 189 5.88 -4.86 -1.75
CA ASP A 189 5.86 -5.84 -2.86
C ASP A 189 4.62 -5.70 -3.76
N ILE A 190 3.48 -5.34 -3.18
CA ILE A 190 2.23 -5.16 -3.93
C ILE A 190 2.18 -3.85 -4.75
N GLU A 191 3.03 -2.88 -4.44
CA GLU A 191 3.14 -1.61 -5.17
C GLU A 191 4.06 -1.73 -6.40
N VAL A 192 4.59 -2.94 -6.64
CA VAL A 192 5.39 -3.29 -7.80
C VAL A 192 4.51 -4.05 -8.80
N GLU A 193 4.17 -3.39 -9.90
CA GLU A 193 3.48 -4.04 -11.02
C GLU A 193 4.49 -4.74 -11.90
N HIS A 194 4.22 -6.00 -12.23
CA HIS A 194 5.09 -6.80 -13.08
C HIS A 194 4.57 -6.78 -14.51
N GLU A 195 5.40 -6.31 -15.43
CA GLU A 195 5.09 -6.26 -16.86
C GLU A 195 6.01 -7.22 -17.62
N GLU A 196 5.41 -8.12 -18.41
CA GLU A 196 6.17 -9.02 -19.28
C GLU A 196 6.91 -8.18 -20.33
N THR A 197 8.24 -8.22 -20.27
CA THR A 197 9.13 -7.44 -21.13
C THR A 197 10.11 -8.38 -21.82
N LYS A 198 10.42 -8.12 -23.09
CA LYS A 198 11.53 -8.79 -23.78
C LYS A 198 12.85 -8.23 -23.26
N GLY A 199 13.60 -9.05 -22.55
CA GLY A 199 14.98 -8.76 -22.16
C GLY A 199 15.94 -9.80 -22.71
N LYS A 200 17.12 -9.89 -22.10
CA LYS A 200 18.19 -10.79 -22.51
C LYS A 200 18.65 -11.63 -21.32
N MET A 201 19.04 -12.86 -21.59
CA MET A 201 19.75 -13.74 -20.66
C MET A 201 21.21 -13.85 -21.09
N TYR A 202 22.11 -13.54 -20.17
CA TYR A 202 23.56 -13.49 -20.38
C TYR A 202 24.20 -14.70 -19.73
N HIS A 203 25.00 -15.44 -20.49
CA HIS A 203 25.77 -16.58 -19.99
C HIS A 203 27.23 -16.14 -19.83
N ILE A 204 27.65 -15.94 -18.58
CA ILE A 204 28.95 -15.37 -18.23
C ILE A 204 29.85 -16.47 -17.67
N ARG A 205 31.09 -16.53 -18.19
CA ARG A 205 32.12 -17.46 -17.73
C ARG A 205 32.79 -16.92 -16.47
N TYR A 206 32.76 -17.70 -15.40
CA TYR A 206 33.43 -17.45 -14.12
C TYR A 206 34.56 -18.46 -13.91
N PRO A 207 35.83 -18.09 -14.20
CA PRO A 207 36.98 -18.98 -14.05
C PRO A 207 37.20 -19.38 -12.59
N LEU A 208 37.62 -20.63 -12.35
CA LEU A 208 38.07 -21.02 -11.02
C LEU A 208 39.36 -20.29 -10.66
N ALA A 209 39.54 -20.00 -9.37
CA ALA A 209 40.72 -19.30 -8.88
C ALA A 209 42.00 -20.16 -8.94
N ASP A 210 41.86 -21.46 -8.71
CA ASP A 210 42.92 -22.48 -8.71
C ASP A 210 43.24 -23.00 -10.13
N ASP A 211 42.24 -23.14 -11.00
CA ASP A 211 42.43 -23.53 -12.40
C ASP A 211 41.60 -22.65 -13.35
N PRO A 212 42.19 -21.58 -13.94
CA PRO A 212 41.49 -20.68 -14.85
C PRO A 212 40.94 -21.34 -16.13
N ASN A 213 41.41 -22.54 -16.49
CA ASN A 213 40.89 -23.28 -17.65
C ASN A 213 39.52 -23.89 -17.35
N GLN A 214 39.22 -24.16 -16.08
CA GLN A 214 37.90 -24.55 -15.60
C GLN A 214 37.09 -23.33 -15.21
N ALA A 215 35.79 -23.33 -15.53
CA ALA A 215 34.91 -22.23 -15.22
C ALA A 215 33.47 -22.71 -15.02
N LEU A 216 32.73 -21.98 -14.18
CA LEU A 216 31.28 -22.06 -14.14
C LEU A 216 30.69 -21.10 -15.17
N ILE A 217 29.61 -21.52 -15.82
CA ILE A 217 28.80 -20.61 -16.64
C ILE A 217 27.62 -20.19 -15.79
N VAL A 218 27.51 -18.90 -15.50
CA VAL A 218 26.40 -18.33 -14.73
C VAL A 218 25.46 -17.59 -15.68
N ALA A 219 24.18 -17.93 -15.59
CA ALA A 219 23.14 -17.29 -16.38
C ALA A 219 22.47 -16.17 -15.56
N THR A 220 22.39 -14.95 -16.12
CA THR A 220 21.79 -13.79 -15.45
C THR A 220 21.09 -12.86 -16.44
N THR A 221 20.00 -12.23 -15.99
CA THR A 221 19.32 -11.16 -16.73
C THR A 221 19.90 -9.77 -16.45
N ARG A 222 20.77 -9.67 -15.42
CA ARG A 222 21.36 -8.42 -14.93
C ARG A 222 22.89 -8.53 -14.81
N PRO A 223 23.64 -8.50 -15.93
CA PRO A 223 25.10 -8.66 -15.90
C PRO A 223 25.80 -7.52 -15.14
N GLU A 224 25.19 -6.34 -15.02
CA GLU A 224 25.74 -5.26 -14.20
C GLU A 224 25.74 -5.56 -12.70
N THR A 225 24.80 -6.39 -12.22
CA THR A 225 24.73 -6.78 -10.80
C THR A 225 25.83 -7.75 -10.39
N MET A 226 26.40 -8.49 -11.35
CA MET A 226 27.52 -9.40 -11.10
C MET A 226 28.67 -8.69 -10.36
N LEU A 227 28.92 -7.42 -10.65
CA LEU A 227 29.99 -6.67 -10.01
C LEU A 227 29.88 -6.70 -8.47
N GLY A 228 28.67 -6.86 -7.93
CA GLY A 228 28.38 -6.97 -6.50
C GLY A 228 28.28 -8.40 -5.96
N ASP A 229 28.58 -9.43 -6.76
CA ASP A 229 28.41 -10.83 -6.34
C ASP A 229 29.30 -11.16 -5.15
N THR A 230 28.80 -11.97 -4.22
CA THR A 230 29.55 -12.41 -3.05
C THR A 230 29.66 -13.92 -2.92
N ALA A 231 28.94 -14.68 -3.75
CA ALA A 231 29.15 -16.11 -3.97
C ALA A 231 28.50 -16.55 -5.29
N VAL A 232 28.74 -17.80 -5.67
CA VAL A 232 27.96 -18.53 -6.68
C VAL A 232 27.31 -19.73 -6.01
N ALA A 233 25.99 -19.87 -6.14
CA ALA A 233 25.27 -21.04 -5.66
C ALA A 233 25.22 -22.12 -6.74
N VAL A 234 25.42 -23.38 -6.31
CA VAL A 234 25.11 -24.58 -7.08
C VAL A 234 24.23 -25.49 -6.23
N HIS A 235 23.44 -26.35 -6.86
CA HIS A 235 22.63 -27.30 -6.09
C HIS A 235 23.56 -28.36 -5.44
N PRO A 236 23.42 -28.68 -4.14
CA PRO A 236 24.28 -29.65 -3.44
C PRO A 236 24.31 -31.04 -4.09
N ASP A 237 23.19 -31.45 -4.69
CA ASP A 237 23.04 -32.74 -5.37
C ASP A 237 23.33 -32.69 -6.88
N ASP A 238 23.78 -31.55 -7.44
CA ASP A 238 24.13 -31.47 -8.86
C ASP A 238 25.45 -32.21 -9.13
N PRO A 239 25.46 -33.37 -9.83
CA PRO A 239 26.68 -34.13 -10.07
C PRO A 239 27.70 -33.33 -10.90
N ARG A 240 27.25 -32.33 -11.67
CA ARG A 240 28.11 -31.49 -12.51
C ARG A 240 29.00 -30.56 -11.68
N TYR A 241 28.51 -30.07 -10.54
CA TYR A 241 29.18 -29.00 -9.78
C TYR A 241 29.38 -29.27 -8.29
N ARG A 242 28.82 -30.34 -7.73
CA ARG A 242 28.97 -30.67 -6.30
C ARG A 242 30.43 -30.68 -5.83
N HIS A 243 31.35 -31.16 -6.67
CA HIS A 243 32.78 -31.20 -6.38
C HIS A 243 33.47 -29.82 -6.35
N LEU A 244 32.78 -28.76 -6.77
CA LEU A 244 33.26 -27.38 -6.75
C LEU A 244 32.80 -26.59 -5.52
N ILE A 245 31.87 -27.13 -4.72
CA ILE A 245 31.41 -26.48 -3.48
C ILE A 245 32.59 -26.28 -2.52
N GLY A 246 32.76 -25.06 -2.02
CA GLY A 246 33.88 -24.65 -1.17
C GLY A 246 35.11 -24.13 -1.93
N LYS A 247 35.17 -24.34 -3.26
CA LYS A 247 36.19 -23.67 -4.11
C LYS A 247 35.85 -22.19 -4.30
N LYS A 248 36.80 -21.44 -4.87
CA LYS A 248 36.66 -20.03 -5.22
C LYS A 248 36.71 -19.82 -6.72
N ILE A 249 36.00 -18.82 -7.19
CA ILE A 249 36.07 -18.31 -8.57
C ILE A 249 36.61 -16.89 -8.60
N ARG A 250 37.21 -16.51 -9.73
CA ARG A 250 37.54 -15.12 -10.03
C ARG A 250 36.31 -14.45 -10.63
N LEU A 251 35.82 -13.42 -9.95
CA LEU A 251 34.64 -12.70 -10.39
C LEU A 251 35.01 -11.77 -11.57
N PRO A 252 34.38 -11.89 -12.75
CA PRO A 252 34.72 -11.09 -13.92
C PRO A 252 34.68 -9.59 -13.69
N LEU A 253 35.61 -8.88 -14.36
CA LEU A 253 35.76 -7.42 -14.29
C LEU A 253 36.12 -6.87 -12.91
N THR A 254 36.50 -7.74 -11.96
CA THR A 254 36.91 -7.38 -10.61
C THR A 254 38.20 -8.09 -10.23
N THR A 255 38.85 -7.62 -9.17
CA THR A 255 40.00 -8.32 -8.57
C THR A 255 39.59 -9.30 -7.46
N ARG A 256 38.28 -9.59 -7.31
CA ARG A 256 37.75 -10.39 -6.19
C ARG A 256 37.71 -11.89 -6.52
N GLU A 257 37.95 -12.68 -5.50
CA GLU A 257 37.62 -14.10 -5.47
C GLU A 257 36.40 -14.32 -4.57
N ILE A 258 35.41 -15.07 -5.06
CA ILE A 258 34.19 -15.37 -4.32
C ILE A 258 33.97 -16.88 -4.21
N PRO A 259 33.39 -17.38 -3.10
CA PRO A 259 33.18 -18.80 -2.89
C PRO A 259 32.04 -19.38 -3.75
N ILE A 260 32.12 -20.68 -4.01
CA ILE A 260 31.01 -21.50 -4.50
C ILE A 260 30.33 -22.15 -3.30
N VAL A 261 29.01 -21.96 -3.16
CA VAL A 261 28.20 -22.49 -2.05
C VAL A 261 27.14 -23.46 -2.55
N GLY A 262 26.77 -24.42 -1.69
CA GLY A 262 25.65 -25.32 -1.97
C GLY A 262 24.33 -24.74 -1.45
N ASP A 263 23.36 -24.46 -2.32
CA ASP A 263 22.05 -23.95 -1.93
C ASP A 263 20.92 -24.62 -2.73
N SER A 264 20.19 -25.54 -2.09
CA SER A 264 19.08 -26.28 -2.70
C SER A 264 17.77 -25.48 -2.76
N ILE A 265 17.70 -24.30 -2.14
CA ILE A 265 16.52 -23.43 -2.14
C ILE A 265 16.61 -22.44 -3.30
N LEU A 266 17.79 -21.85 -3.53
CA LEU A 266 18.01 -20.88 -4.59
C LEU A 266 18.17 -21.54 -5.96
N VAL A 267 18.83 -22.70 -6.01
CA VAL A 267 19.21 -23.33 -7.28
C VAL A 267 18.21 -24.42 -7.65
N ASN A 268 17.56 -24.28 -8.80
CA ASN A 268 16.78 -25.35 -9.41
C ASN A 268 17.66 -26.10 -10.43
N LEU A 269 17.75 -27.43 -10.32
CA LEU A 269 18.54 -28.30 -11.20
C LEU A 269 18.15 -28.18 -12.69
N GLU A 270 16.87 -27.93 -12.97
CA GLU A 270 16.31 -27.88 -14.32
C GLU A 270 16.38 -26.49 -14.98
N PHE A 271 16.70 -25.44 -14.20
CA PHE A 271 16.69 -24.05 -14.69
C PHE A 271 18.09 -23.51 -14.98
N GLY A 272 18.28 -22.95 -16.17
CA GLY A 272 19.53 -22.29 -16.56
C GLY A 272 20.71 -23.26 -16.63
N THR A 273 21.84 -22.87 -16.05
CA THR A 273 23.09 -23.66 -16.10
C THR A 273 23.29 -24.58 -14.90
N GLY A 274 22.44 -24.50 -13.87
CA GLY A 274 22.66 -25.12 -12.56
C GLY A 274 23.59 -24.33 -11.62
N ALA A 275 24.06 -23.15 -12.04
CA ALA A 275 24.85 -22.23 -11.24
C ALA A 275 24.24 -20.81 -11.26
N VAL A 276 24.00 -20.24 -10.08
CA VAL A 276 23.30 -18.95 -9.90
C VAL A 276 24.22 -17.99 -9.15
N LYS A 277 24.45 -16.78 -9.68
CA LYS A 277 25.16 -15.73 -8.95
C LYS A 277 24.38 -15.33 -7.68
N ILE A 278 25.08 -15.01 -6.59
CA ILE A 278 24.46 -14.46 -5.39
C ILE A 278 24.92 -13.01 -5.22
N THR A 279 23.99 -12.06 -5.42
CA THR A 279 24.20 -10.62 -5.23
C THR A 279 23.28 -10.05 -4.13
N PRO A 280 23.57 -10.28 -2.83
CA PRO A 280 22.60 -10.06 -1.74
C PRO A 280 22.04 -8.63 -1.63
N ALA A 281 22.78 -7.62 -2.11
CA ALA A 281 22.37 -6.23 -2.02
C ALA A 281 21.43 -5.75 -3.13
N HIS A 282 21.12 -6.59 -4.15
CA HIS A 282 20.40 -6.16 -5.36
C HIS A 282 19.35 -7.16 -5.88
N ASP A 283 19.10 -8.26 -5.18
CA ASP A 283 18.03 -9.22 -5.49
C ASP A 283 17.49 -9.88 -4.20
N PHE A 284 16.18 -10.09 -4.12
CA PHE A 284 15.53 -10.61 -2.90
C PHE A 284 15.85 -12.07 -2.62
N ASN A 285 15.92 -12.92 -3.65
CA ASN A 285 16.27 -14.32 -3.48
C ASN A 285 17.75 -14.45 -3.10
N ASP A 286 18.60 -13.64 -3.73
CA ASP A 286 20.02 -13.56 -3.41
C ASP A 286 20.25 -13.01 -1.99
N PHE A 287 19.42 -12.07 -1.52
CA PHE A 287 19.46 -11.57 -0.14
C PHE A 287 19.19 -12.70 0.86
N GLU A 288 18.16 -13.51 0.62
CA GLU A 288 17.85 -14.65 1.50
C GLU A 288 18.93 -15.73 1.48
N ALA A 289 19.49 -16.03 0.31
CA ALA A 289 20.64 -16.93 0.20
C ALA A 289 21.86 -16.36 0.93
N GLY A 290 22.09 -15.06 0.79
CA GLY A 290 23.11 -14.32 1.51
C GLY A 290 22.96 -14.45 3.03
N GLU A 291 21.74 -14.36 3.57
CA GLU A 291 21.47 -14.59 4.99
C GLU A 291 21.77 -16.03 5.43
N ARG A 292 21.33 -17.02 4.64
CA ARG A 292 21.57 -18.45 4.95
C ARG A 292 23.07 -18.77 5.02
N HIS A 293 23.86 -18.21 4.10
CA HIS A 293 25.30 -18.45 3.99
C HIS A 293 26.17 -17.39 4.66
N LYS A 294 25.57 -16.40 5.34
CA LYS A 294 26.26 -15.29 6.01
C LYS A 294 27.19 -14.50 5.09
N LEU A 295 26.74 -14.22 3.87
CA LEU A 295 27.53 -13.54 2.85
C LEU A 295 27.49 -12.01 3.03
N PRO A 296 28.57 -11.29 2.67
CA PRO A 296 28.57 -9.83 2.65
C PRO A 296 27.53 -9.27 1.66
N ARG A 297 27.08 -8.03 1.94
CA ARG A 297 26.14 -7.29 1.10
C ARG A 297 26.85 -6.09 0.48
N LEU A 298 27.18 -6.17 -0.82
CA LEU A 298 27.91 -5.11 -1.54
C LEU A 298 26.96 -4.25 -2.37
N VAL A 299 26.73 -3.03 -1.91
CA VAL A 299 25.90 -2.06 -2.63
C VAL A 299 26.73 -1.42 -3.75
N ILE A 300 26.35 -1.64 -5.02
CA ILE A 300 27.01 -1.07 -6.21
C ILE A 300 26.20 0.03 -6.88
N PHE A 301 24.94 0.23 -6.48
CA PHE A 301 24.06 1.29 -6.99
C PHE A 301 23.77 2.32 -5.91
N ASN A 302 23.66 3.58 -6.32
CA ASN A 302 23.12 4.64 -5.47
C ASN A 302 21.58 4.65 -5.50
N HIS A 303 20.98 5.50 -4.68
CA HIS A 303 19.52 5.67 -4.59
C HIS A 303 18.87 6.21 -5.89
N LEU A 304 19.63 6.60 -6.91
CA LEU A 304 19.14 7.01 -8.23
C LEU A 304 19.22 5.88 -9.26
N ALA A 305 19.52 4.64 -8.85
CA ALA A 305 19.79 3.52 -9.74
C ALA A 305 20.92 3.81 -10.74
N GLN A 306 21.99 4.44 -10.25
CA GLN A 306 23.24 4.66 -10.99
C GLN A 306 24.38 3.92 -10.28
N LEU A 307 25.40 3.53 -11.04
CA LEU A 307 26.57 2.85 -10.47
C LEU A 307 27.34 3.82 -9.56
N ASP A 308 27.39 3.49 -8.26
CA ASP A 308 28.02 4.34 -7.24
C ASP A 308 29.55 4.17 -7.29
N PRO A 309 30.34 5.24 -7.49
CA PRO A 309 31.79 5.17 -7.43
C PRO A 309 32.32 4.51 -6.14
N LYS A 310 31.69 4.77 -5.00
CA LYS A 310 32.09 4.14 -3.72
C LYS A 310 31.77 2.65 -3.71
N GLY A 311 30.59 2.29 -4.22
CA GLY A 311 30.16 0.89 -4.37
C GLY A 311 31.06 0.10 -5.31
N LEU A 312 31.41 0.65 -6.47
CA LEU A 312 32.35 0.07 -7.43
C LEU A 312 33.72 -0.17 -6.82
N LYS A 313 34.23 0.80 -6.04
CA LYS A 313 35.50 0.66 -5.32
C LYS A 313 35.41 -0.43 -4.24
N ALA A 314 34.33 -0.48 -3.46
CA ALA A 314 34.12 -1.51 -2.45
C ALA A 314 33.99 -2.92 -3.06
N ALA A 315 33.40 -3.00 -4.26
CA ALA A 315 33.32 -4.21 -5.07
C ALA A 315 34.63 -4.54 -5.82
N ALA A 316 35.69 -3.75 -5.65
CA ALA A 316 36.99 -3.89 -6.29
C ALA A 316 36.88 -4.13 -7.82
N VAL A 317 35.99 -3.37 -8.46
CA VAL A 317 35.86 -3.36 -9.93
C VAL A 317 37.15 -2.80 -10.54
N GLU A 318 37.62 -3.41 -11.62
CA GLU A 318 38.80 -2.95 -12.36
C GLU A 318 38.66 -1.47 -12.72
N GLU A 319 39.71 -0.68 -12.49
CA GLU A 319 39.68 0.79 -12.61
C GLU A 319 39.24 1.26 -14.02
N ALA A 320 39.72 0.60 -15.07
CA ALA A 320 39.33 0.89 -16.45
C ALA A 320 37.81 0.70 -16.67
N VAL A 321 37.23 -0.35 -16.11
CA VAL A 321 35.79 -0.63 -16.20
C VAL A 321 35.00 0.36 -15.34
N ALA A 322 35.45 0.60 -14.10
CA ALA A 322 34.79 1.51 -13.17
C ALA A 322 34.68 2.93 -13.75
N ASN A 323 35.75 3.42 -14.39
CA ASN A 323 35.78 4.74 -15.01
C ASN A 323 34.77 4.90 -16.16
N GLU A 324 34.48 3.82 -16.90
CA GLU A 324 33.49 3.85 -17.99
C GLU A 324 32.03 3.78 -17.51
N ILE A 325 31.77 3.20 -16.33
CA ILE A 325 30.40 2.92 -15.87
C ILE A 325 29.95 3.74 -14.67
N GLN A 326 30.86 4.36 -13.94
CA GLN A 326 30.52 5.16 -12.75
C GLN A 326 29.52 6.29 -13.09
N ASN A 327 28.56 6.50 -12.20
CA ASN A 327 27.47 7.47 -12.33
C ASN A 327 26.53 7.25 -13.53
N LEU A 328 26.70 6.15 -14.30
CA LEU A 328 25.75 5.81 -15.35
C LEU A 328 24.50 5.13 -14.77
N PRO A 329 23.30 5.43 -15.30
CA PRO A 329 22.09 4.66 -15.00
C PRO A 329 22.28 3.18 -15.34
N VAL A 330 21.69 2.29 -14.53
CA VAL A 330 21.79 0.83 -14.65
C VAL A 330 21.67 0.33 -16.10
N GLY A 331 20.67 0.81 -16.86
CA GLY A 331 20.46 0.37 -18.24
C GLY A 331 21.62 0.73 -19.19
N LYS A 332 22.26 1.89 -19.00
CA LYS A 332 23.43 2.30 -19.81
C LYS A 332 24.69 1.57 -19.36
N ALA A 333 24.87 1.41 -18.05
CA ALA A 333 25.98 0.65 -17.49
C ALA A 333 25.94 -0.83 -17.93
N ARG A 334 24.76 -1.44 -18.00
CA ARG A 334 24.56 -2.82 -18.51
C ARG A 334 25.17 -3.03 -19.88
N SER A 335 24.92 -2.13 -20.83
CA SER A 335 25.49 -2.22 -22.18
C SER A 335 27.01 -2.11 -22.18
N LYS A 336 27.59 -1.28 -21.31
CA LYS A 336 29.04 -1.15 -21.15
C LYS A 336 29.68 -2.37 -20.50
N VAL A 337 29.03 -2.93 -19.48
CA VAL A 337 29.46 -4.20 -18.86
C VAL A 337 29.42 -5.35 -19.87
N GLU A 338 28.37 -5.43 -20.70
CA GLU A 338 28.30 -6.41 -21.79
C GLU A 338 29.48 -6.28 -22.77
N GLN A 339 29.82 -5.06 -23.18
CA GLN A 339 30.98 -4.80 -24.05
C GLN A 339 32.30 -5.22 -23.38
N ALA A 340 32.48 -4.89 -22.10
CA ALA A 340 33.68 -5.25 -21.34
C ALA A 340 33.84 -6.77 -21.15
N LEU A 341 32.74 -7.50 -20.98
CA LEU A 341 32.73 -8.97 -20.93
C LEU A 341 33.09 -9.60 -22.28
N LYS A 342 32.52 -9.07 -23.39
CA LYS A 342 32.85 -9.52 -24.76
C LYS A 342 34.32 -9.31 -25.09
N ALA A 343 34.86 -8.14 -24.75
CA ALA A 343 36.26 -7.79 -25.02
C ALA A 343 37.27 -8.71 -24.29
N ARG A 344 36.84 -9.38 -23.21
CA ARG A 344 37.66 -10.30 -22.41
C ARG A 344 37.33 -11.78 -22.66
N ASP A 345 36.48 -12.09 -23.64
CA ASP A 345 36.00 -13.45 -23.92
C ASP A 345 35.33 -14.14 -22.71
N LEU A 346 34.68 -13.34 -21.85
CA LEU A 346 33.98 -13.83 -20.66
C LEU A 346 32.47 -13.99 -20.89
N LEU A 347 31.95 -13.50 -22.02
CA LEU A 347 30.54 -13.66 -22.40
C LEU A 347 30.40 -14.83 -23.39
N VAL A 348 29.86 -15.95 -22.93
CA VAL A 348 29.71 -17.18 -23.73
C VAL A 348 28.60 -17.03 -24.78
N LYS A 349 27.43 -16.56 -24.36
CA LYS A 349 26.30 -16.28 -25.24
C LYS A 349 25.32 -15.28 -24.63
N THR A 350 24.50 -14.70 -25.50
CA THR A 350 23.34 -13.90 -25.13
C THR A 350 22.12 -14.41 -25.89
N GLU A 351 21.02 -14.62 -25.19
CA GLU A 351 19.77 -15.11 -25.77
C GLU A 351 18.60 -14.22 -25.34
N ASP A 352 17.58 -14.12 -26.19
CA ASP A 352 16.35 -13.39 -25.85
C ASP A 352 15.62 -14.14 -24.74
N HIS A 353 15.15 -13.39 -23.74
CA HIS A 353 14.46 -13.95 -22.59
C HIS A 353 13.30 -13.06 -22.17
N LYS A 354 12.12 -13.65 -22.03
CA LYS A 354 10.95 -12.98 -21.47
C LYS A 354 11.10 -12.90 -19.96
N MET A 355 10.97 -11.70 -19.40
CA MET A 355 11.06 -11.48 -17.97
C MET A 355 9.92 -10.60 -17.47
N ALA A 356 9.51 -10.83 -16.22
CA ALA A 356 8.53 -10.01 -15.52
C ALA A 356 9.26 -8.86 -14.82
N LEU A 357 9.29 -7.68 -15.43
CA LEU A 357 10.01 -6.54 -14.89
C LEU A 357 9.12 -5.77 -13.89
N GLY A 358 9.61 -5.64 -12.65
CA GLY A 358 8.93 -4.85 -11.63
C GLY A 358 9.01 -3.35 -11.93
N LYS A 359 7.84 -2.72 -12.05
CA LYS A 359 7.69 -1.28 -12.28
C LYS A 359 6.85 -0.67 -11.16
N CYS A 360 7.18 0.55 -10.78
CA CYS A 360 6.41 1.29 -9.80
C CYS A 360 4.99 1.51 -10.36
N TYR A 361 3.96 1.06 -9.65
CA TYR A 361 2.58 1.12 -10.16
C TYR A 361 2.13 2.56 -10.53
N ARG A 362 2.76 3.57 -9.90
CA ARG A 362 2.42 4.99 -10.05
C ARG A 362 3.16 5.67 -11.19
N CYS A 363 4.48 5.50 -11.28
CA CYS A 363 5.33 6.20 -12.25
C CYS A 363 5.84 5.35 -13.41
N LYS A 364 5.63 4.03 -13.34
CA LYS A 364 6.09 3.03 -14.30
C LYS A 364 7.61 2.93 -14.48
N THR A 365 8.39 3.64 -13.66
CA THR A 365 9.84 3.47 -13.57
C THR A 365 10.15 2.08 -13.03
N VAL A 366 11.20 1.45 -13.57
CA VAL A 366 11.71 0.17 -13.09
C VAL A 366 12.10 0.30 -11.61
N VAL A 367 11.66 -0.65 -10.81
CA VAL A 367 11.96 -0.72 -9.38
C VAL A 367 13.29 -1.44 -9.20
N GLU A 368 14.14 -0.90 -8.33
CA GLU A 368 15.39 -1.52 -7.94
C GLU A 368 15.26 -2.13 -6.54
N PRO A 369 15.67 -3.39 -6.34
CA PRO A 369 15.94 -3.88 -5.00
C PRO A 369 17.12 -3.09 -4.42
N TYR A 370 16.89 -2.37 -3.33
CA TYR A 370 17.87 -1.46 -2.74
C TYR A 370 18.01 -1.74 -1.25
N LEU A 371 19.25 -1.84 -0.79
CA LEU A 371 19.55 -2.05 0.62
C LEU A 371 19.43 -0.72 1.37
N SER A 372 18.49 -0.63 2.31
CA SER A 372 18.20 0.64 3.00
C SER A 372 17.85 0.42 4.48
N PRO A 373 18.31 1.30 5.39
CA PRO A 373 17.90 1.28 6.79
C PRO A 373 16.46 1.81 6.93
N GLN A 374 15.53 0.93 7.29
CA GLN A 374 14.10 1.23 7.39
C GLN A 374 13.54 0.80 8.76
N TRP A 375 12.35 1.30 9.08
CA TRP A 375 11.57 0.90 10.25
C TRP A 375 10.63 -0.25 9.89
N PHE A 376 10.64 -1.29 10.72
CA PHE A 376 9.85 -2.50 10.53
C PHE A 376 9.02 -2.83 11.77
N VAL A 377 7.85 -3.41 11.56
CA VAL A 377 7.06 -4.09 12.60
C VAL A 377 7.31 -5.60 12.48
N LYS A 378 7.69 -6.25 13.58
CA LYS A 378 7.73 -7.71 13.71
C LYS A 378 6.30 -8.23 13.64
N ILE A 379 5.96 -8.88 12.53
CA ILE A 379 4.56 -9.23 12.27
C ILE A 379 4.18 -10.56 12.91
N LYS A 380 5.08 -11.53 12.97
CA LYS A 380 4.75 -12.89 13.45
C LYS A 380 3.97 -12.92 14.79
N PRO A 381 4.39 -12.19 15.85
CA PRO A 381 3.65 -12.16 17.12
C PRO A 381 2.25 -11.52 17.03
N LEU A 382 2.00 -10.70 16.00
CA LEU A 382 0.70 -10.06 15.76
C LEU A 382 -0.19 -10.92 14.83
N ALA A 383 0.43 -11.65 13.90
CA ALA A 383 -0.25 -12.51 12.94
C ALA A 383 -0.87 -13.74 13.61
N GLU A 384 -0.18 -14.35 14.57
CA GLU A 384 -0.65 -15.56 15.27
C GLU A 384 -2.03 -15.36 15.95
N PRO A 385 -2.28 -14.32 16.77
CA PRO A 385 -3.62 -14.04 17.30
C PRO A 385 -4.68 -13.75 16.23
N ALA A 386 -4.28 -13.11 15.12
CA ALA A 386 -5.16 -12.76 14.01
C ALA A 386 -5.61 -13.99 13.21
N ILE A 387 -4.69 -14.92 12.94
CA ILE A 387 -4.97 -16.24 12.37
C ILE A 387 -5.98 -16.98 13.25
N LYS A 388 -5.68 -17.08 14.55
CA LYS A 388 -6.54 -17.75 15.52
C LYS A 388 -7.93 -17.13 15.62
N ALA A 389 -8.05 -15.81 15.50
CA ALA A 389 -9.35 -15.12 15.52
C ALA A 389 -10.27 -15.55 14.37
N VAL A 390 -9.71 -15.87 13.20
CA VAL A 390 -10.47 -16.38 12.06
C VAL A 390 -10.71 -17.89 12.19
N GLU A 391 -9.70 -18.68 12.58
CA GLU A 391 -9.82 -20.13 12.75
C GLU A 391 -10.85 -20.52 13.82
N ASP A 392 -10.90 -19.80 14.95
CA ASP A 392 -11.85 -20.05 16.04
C ASP A 392 -13.24 -19.41 15.78
N GLY A 393 -13.44 -18.76 14.63
CA GLY A 393 -14.73 -18.16 14.24
C GLY A 393 -15.10 -16.85 14.95
N ARG A 394 -14.20 -16.24 15.72
CA ARG A 394 -14.40 -14.89 16.31
C ARG A 394 -14.55 -13.81 15.24
N ILE A 395 -13.96 -14.04 14.07
CA ILE A 395 -14.11 -13.22 12.85
C ILE A 395 -14.54 -14.14 11.71
N ARG A 396 -15.69 -13.85 11.11
CA ARG A 396 -16.20 -14.60 9.94
C ARG A 396 -15.92 -13.84 8.65
N ILE A 397 -15.24 -14.48 7.70
CA ILE A 397 -15.03 -13.94 6.35
C ILE A 397 -16.13 -14.47 5.43
N VAL A 398 -16.77 -13.56 4.69
CA VAL A 398 -17.86 -13.83 3.76
C VAL A 398 -17.50 -13.26 2.39
N PRO A 399 -17.51 -14.06 1.31
CA PRO A 399 -17.69 -15.52 1.29
C PRO A 399 -16.58 -16.32 1.96
N GLU A 400 -16.93 -17.51 2.45
CA GLU A 400 -16.00 -18.42 3.15
C GLU A 400 -14.82 -18.88 2.27
N SER A 401 -14.98 -18.86 0.94
CA SER A 401 -13.90 -19.18 0.00
C SER A 401 -12.65 -18.29 0.17
N TRP A 402 -12.79 -17.09 0.75
CA TRP A 402 -11.66 -16.20 1.02
C TRP A 402 -10.90 -16.51 2.30
N THR A 403 -11.43 -17.37 3.17
CA THR A 403 -10.79 -17.75 4.44
C THR A 403 -9.43 -18.39 4.20
N ASN A 404 -9.35 -19.35 3.27
CA ASN A 404 -8.07 -20.02 2.96
C ASN A 404 -7.04 -19.06 2.36
N ASN A 405 -7.48 -18.11 1.53
CA ASN A 405 -6.59 -17.10 0.94
C ASN A 405 -6.05 -16.15 2.02
N TYR A 406 -6.90 -15.73 2.97
CA TYR A 406 -6.49 -14.95 4.13
C TYR A 406 -5.48 -15.72 4.98
N LEU A 407 -5.78 -16.97 5.36
CA LEU A 407 -4.93 -17.78 6.23
C LEU A 407 -3.60 -18.13 5.58
N GLY A 408 -3.59 -18.50 4.29
CA GLY A 408 -2.36 -18.76 3.55
C GLY A 408 -1.43 -17.55 3.56
N TRP A 409 -1.96 -16.37 3.23
CA TRP A 409 -1.17 -15.14 3.25
C TRP A 409 -0.67 -14.77 4.65
N MET A 410 -1.51 -14.94 5.68
CA MET A 410 -1.13 -14.62 7.06
C MET A 410 -0.07 -15.55 7.63
N ARG A 411 0.02 -16.81 7.18
CA ARG A 411 1.05 -17.77 7.65
C ARG A 411 2.44 -17.45 7.09
N ASP A 412 2.51 -16.92 5.88
CA ASP A 412 3.77 -16.61 5.18
C ASP A 412 4.17 -15.12 5.28
N ILE A 413 3.44 -14.35 6.10
CA ILE A 413 3.62 -12.91 6.17
C ILE A 413 4.99 -12.52 6.74
N ARG A 414 5.65 -11.56 6.08
CA ARG A 414 6.94 -11.01 6.49
C ARG A 414 6.78 -9.75 7.33
N ASP A 415 7.85 -9.37 8.03
CA ASP A 415 7.87 -8.12 8.79
C ASP A 415 7.56 -6.92 7.89
N TRP A 416 6.75 -6.02 8.42
CA TRP A 416 6.15 -4.94 7.64
C TRP A 416 7.04 -3.70 7.69
N CYS A 417 7.53 -3.27 6.53
CA CYS A 417 8.21 -1.99 6.37
C CYS A 417 7.22 -0.83 6.53
N ILE A 418 7.37 -0.04 7.60
CA ILE A 418 6.45 1.03 7.96
C ILE A 418 6.99 2.44 7.69
N SER A 419 8.24 2.61 7.29
CA SER A 419 8.79 3.93 6.92
C SER A 419 8.69 4.22 5.43
N ARG A 420 8.49 5.49 5.09
CA ARG A 420 8.41 6.01 3.72
C ARG A 420 9.15 7.35 3.61
N GLN A 421 9.98 7.47 2.58
CA GLN A 421 10.78 8.68 2.28
C GLN A 421 9.96 9.69 1.49
N ILE A 422 8.79 10.05 1.98
CA ILE A 422 7.86 11.00 1.36
C ILE A 422 7.59 12.15 2.34
N TRP A 423 7.01 13.24 1.86
CA TRP A 423 6.79 14.43 2.69
C TRP A 423 5.42 14.44 3.35
N TRP A 424 4.42 13.82 2.70
CA TRP A 424 3.04 13.73 3.17
C TRP A 424 2.77 12.43 3.93
N GLY A 425 2.40 12.55 5.22
CA GLY A 425 2.08 11.43 6.10
C GLY A 425 2.41 11.73 7.56
N HIS A 426 2.15 10.77 8.45
CA HIS A 426 2.51 10.91 9.86
C HIS A 426 4.02 10.78 10.04
N ARG A 427 4.70 11.85 10.46
CA ARG A 427 6.14 11.78 10.76
C ARG A 427 6.41 10.75 11.86
N ILE A 428 7.45 9.95 11.66
CA ILE A 428 7.86 8.95 12.65
C ILE A 428 8.25 9.68 13.96
N PRO A 429 7.72 9.27 15.13
CA PRO A 429 8.01 9.93 16.40
C PRO A 429 9.33 9.41 16.99
N ALA A 430 10.40 9.55 16.23
CA ALA A 430 11.77 9.22 16.59
C ALA A 430 12.68 10.43 16.39
N TRP A 431 13.56 10.70 17.34
CA TRP A 431 14.50 11.83 17.33
C TRP A 431 15.93 11.34 17.47
N TYR A 432 16.85 11.96 16.76
CA TYR A 432 18.27 11.63 16.79
C TYR A 432 19.03 12.82 17.35
N CYS A 433 19.78 12.60 18.44
CA CYS A 433 20.68 13.61 18.97
C CYS A 433 21.83 13.83 17.99
N THR A 434 22.02 15.08 17.53
CA THR A 434 23.02 15.44 16.51
C THR A 434 24.45 15.17 16.97
N SER A 435 24.72 15.35 18.26
CA SER A 435 26.02 15.07 18.86
C SER A 435 26.33 13.58 18.92
N CYS A 436 25.37 12.75 19.35
CA CYS A 436 25.57 11.31 19.47
C CYS A 436 25.58 10.59 18.11
N ASN A 437 24.91 11.13 17.11
CA ASN A 437 24.72 10.50 15.80
C ASN A 437 25.53 11.17 14.69
N ARG A 438 26.52 12.04 15.01
CA ARG A 438 27.29 12.82 14.03
C ARG A 438 27.87 11.97 12.88
N THR A 439 28.37 10.77 13.19
CA THR A 439 28.95 9.83 12.20
C THR A 439 27.90 8.91 11.56
N ALA A 440 26.69 8.88 12.10
CA ALA A 440 25.56 8.07 11.64
C ALA A 440 24.47 8.91 10.95
N MET A 441 24.77 10.17 10.63
CA MET A 441 23.91 11.12 9.95
C MET A 441 24.60 11.60 8.68
N VAL A 442 23.91 11.46 7.55
CA VAL A 442 24.39 11.94 6.26
C VAL A 442 23.42 13.00 5.78
N GLU A 443 23.92 14.22 5.55
CA GLU A 443 23.13 15.29 4.96
C GLU A 443 22.82 14.95 3.50
N ALA A 444 21.56 15.04 3.11
CA ALA A 444 21.12 14.73 1.76
C ALA A 444 21.66 15.77 0.78
N ALA A 445 22.03 15.34 -0.42
CA ALA A 445 22.56 16.22 -1.46
C ALA A 445 21.58 17.33 -1.92
N SER A 446 20.28 17.13 -1.67
CA SER A 446 19.22 18.12 -1.92
C SER A 446 19.04 19.14 -0.79
N SER A 447 19.91 19.11 0.23
CA SER A 447 19.83 20.04 1.36
C SER A 447 20.22 21.44 0.94
N THR A 448 19.37 22.42 1.26
CA THR A 448 19.70 23.84 1.18
C THR A 448 19.95 24.37 2.59
N PRO A 449 20.62 25.54 2.75
CA PRO A 449 20.81 26.14 4.07
C PRO A 449 19.51 26.35 4.86
N SER A 450 18.37 26.51 4.16
CA SER A 450 17.04 26.64 4.76
C SER A 450 16.30 25.31 4.95
N GLN A 451 16.74 24.22 4.32
CA GLN A 451 16.09 22.90 4.38
C GLN A 451 17.13 21.78 4.38
N ARG A 452 17.65 21.46 5.56
CA ARG A 452 18.55 20.33 5.76
C ARG A 452 17.76 19.04 5.89
N ALA A 453 17.95 18.11 4.96
CA ALA A 453 17.42 16.76 5.04
C ALA A 453 18.55 15.80 5.44
N TYR A 454 18.25 14.86 6.32
CA TYR A 454 19.24 13.91 6.82
C TYR A 454 18.77 12.49 6.56
N THR A 455 19.68 11.67 6.04
CA THR A 455 19.54 10.21 6.03
C THR A 455 20.29 9.66 7.22
N PHE A 456 19.60 8.90 8.06
CA PHE A 456 20.21 8.24 9.20
C PHE A 456 20.72 6.86 8.77
N LEU A 457 21.97 6.52 9.12
CA LEU A 457 22.53 5.19 8.86
C LEU A 457 21.97 4.15 9.84
N ALA A 458 22.18 2.87 9.54
CA ALA A 458 21.73 1.76 10.40
C ALA A 458 22.31 1.84 11.84
N THR A 459 23.47 2.47 12.02
CA THR A 459 24.13 2.67 13.31
C THR A 459 23.54 3.82 14.13
N ALA A 460 22.64 4.62 13.57
CA ALA A 460 22.03 5.74 14.28
C ALA A 460 21.08 5.24 15.37
N LYS A 461 21.15 5.87 16.54
CA LYS A 461 20.35 5.53 17.72
C LYS A 461 19.17 6.50 17.86
N PRO A 462 17.94 6.07 17.55
CA PRO A 462 16.75 6.89 17.74
C PRO A 462 16.36 6.97 19.21
N ILE A 463 15.75 8.08 19.58
CA ILE A 463 15.00 8.27 20.82
C ILE A 463 13.53 8.34 20.42
N VAL A 464 12.74 7.33 20.75
CA VAL A 464 11.31 7.26 20.40
C VAL A 464 10.48 7.83 21.55
N GLY A 465 9.44 8.58 21.23
CA GLY A 465 8.60 9.21 22.26
C GLY A 465 7.33 9.86 21.76
N ARG A 466 6.39 10.14 22.67
CA ARG A 466 5.13 10.82 22.34
C ARG A 466 5.34 12.31 22.02
N THR A 467 6.44 12.88 22.50
CA THR A 467 6.89 14.25 22.25
C THR A 467 8.40 14.25 22.05
N ALA A 468 8.93 15.35 21.49
CA ALA A 468 10.36 15.52 21.38
C ALA A 468 11.05 15.45 22.75
N PRO A 469 12.20 14.77 22.88
CA PRO A 469 12.93 14.70 24.13
C PRO A 469 13.48 16.08 24.52
N ALA A 470 13.38 16.44 25.80
CA ALA A 470 13.91 17.70 26.30
C ALA A 470 15.45 17.71 26.36
N GLN A 471 16.08 16.56 26.61
CA GLN A 471 17.53 16.37 26.69
C GLN A 471 17.91 14.96 26.27
N CYS A 472 19.11 14.79 25.69
CA CYS A 472 19.58 13.51 25.22
C CYS A 472 19.89 12.62 26.43
N PRO A 473 19.37 11.39 26.53
CA PRO A 473 19.61 10.53 27.69
C PRO A 473 21.11 10.24 27.88
N THR A 474 21.87 10.18 26.79
CA THR A 474 23.31 9.87 26.76
C THR A 474 24.20 11.09 27.01
N CYS A 475 24.08 12.15 26.21
CA CYS A 475 25.02 13.28 26.27
C CYS A 475 24.45 14.58 26.85
N LYS A 476 23.18 14.57 27.29
CA LYS A 476 22.45 15.72 27.88
C LYS A 476 22.27 16.95 26.99
N GLN A 477 22.76 16.91 25.74
CA GLN A 477 22.52 17.95 24.74
C GLN A 477 21.05 18.04 24.34
N LYS A 478 20.65 19.19 23.80
CA LYS A 478 19.25 19.51 23.45
C LYS A 478 19.00 19.61 21.94
N ASP A 479 20.03 19.37 21.13
CA ASP A 479 19.92 19.44 19.67
C ASP A 479 19.52 18.07 19.09
N PHE A 480 18.36 18.05 18.43
CA PHE A 480 17.73 16.86 17.90
C PHE A 480 17.16 17.10 16.51
N ILE A 481 17.25 16.08 15.68
CA ILE A 481 16.57 16.03 14.40
C ILE A 481 15.57 14.89 14.46
N GLN A 482 14.29 15.21 14.26
CA GLN A 482 13.26 14.18 14.12
C GLN A 482 13.47 13.43 12.81
N ASP A 483 13.23 12.12 12.82
CA ASP A 483 13.25 11.27 11.64
C ASP A 483 12.48 11.94 10.48
N SER A 484 13.11 11.97 9.30
CA SER A 484 12.56 12.63 8.12
C SER A 484 11.43 11.83 7.50
N ASP A 485 11.44 10.53 7.74
CA ASP A 485 10.49 9.56 7.21
C ASP A 485 9.10 9.76 7.81
N VAL A 486 8.11 9.38 7.03
CA VAL A 486 6.73 9.27 7.48
C VAL A 486 6.32 7.81 7.53
N LEU A 487 5.26 7.53 8.28
CA LEU A 487 4.68 6.22 8.37
C LEU A 487 3.92 5.86 7.09
N ASP A 488 3.98 4.59 6.73
CA ASP A 488 3.13 3.96 5.74
C ASP A 488 1.66 4.33 5.99
N THR A 489 0.92 4.68 4.94
CA THR A 489 -0.50 5.01 5.04
C THR A 489 -1.27 3.88 5.72
N TRP A 490 -0.98 2.63 5.36
CA TRP A 490 -1.59 1.45 5.94
C TRP A 490 -1.36 1.33 7.45
N PHE A 491 -0.31 1.94 8.01
CA PHE A 491 -0.07 2.00 9.45
C PHE A 491 -1.15 2.80 10.17
N SER A 492 -1.56 3.93 9.59
CA SER A 492 -2.67 4.73 10.12
C SER A 492 -4.02 4.07 9.89
N SER A 493 -4.27 3.55 8.68
CA SER A 493 -5.55 2.96 8.30
C SER A 493 -5.80 1.63 9.02
N ALA A 494 -4.76 0.93 9.49
CA ALA A 494 -4.88 -0.24 10.35
C ALA A 494 -5.56 0.06 11.70
N LEU A 495 -5.57 1.32 12.14
CA LEU A 495 -6.14 1.72 13.43
C LEU A 495 -7.62 2.13 13.34
N TRP A 496 -8.14 2.20 12.11
CA TRP A 496 -9.44 2.79 11.77
C TRP A 496 -10.62 2.33 12.65
N PRO A 497 -10.79 1.03 12.99
CA PRO A 497 -11.97 0.56 13.73
C PRO A 497 -12.09 1.11 15.16
N PHE A 498 -11.00 1.59 15.74
CA PHE A 498 -10.96 2.07 17.13
C PHE A 498 -10.47 3.52 17.25
N SER A 499 -9.55 3.96 16.38
CA SER A 499 -9.09 5.35 16.36
C SER A 499 -10.20 6.33 15.97
N THR A 500 -11.09 5.93 15.04
CA THR A 500 -12.25 6.74 14.65
C THR A 500 -13.25 6.96 15.79
N LEU A 501 -13.27 6.04 16.75
CA LEU A 501 -14.14 6.06 17.92
C LEU A 501 -13.47 6.72 19.14
N GLY A 502 -12.26 7.30 18.99
CA GLY A 502 -11.60 8.07 20.04
C GLY A 502 -10.63 7.28 20.91
N TRP A 503 -10.13 6.14 20.45
CA TRP A 503 -8.88 5.60 21.00
C TRP A 503 -7.71 6.54 20.59
N PRO A 504 -6.75 6.88 21.47
CA PRO A 504 -6.44 6.24 22.75
C PRO A 504 -7.15 6.82 23.99
N GLU A 505 -8.02 7.82 23.82
CA GLU A 505 -8.63 8.59 24.92
C GLU A 505 -9.77 7.83 25.66
N GLN A 506 -10.09 6.59 25.25
CA GLN A 506 -11.09 5.72 25.89
C GLN A 506 -12.49 6.38 26.02
N THR A 507 -12.94 7.04 24.95
CA THR A 507 -14.19 7.79 24.91
C THR A 507 -15.43 6.90 25.10
N GLN A 508 -16.60 7.53 25.30
CA GLN A 508 -17.88 6.84 25.34
C GLN A 508 -18.26 6.21 24.00
N ASP A 509 -17.89 6.84 22.88
CA ASP A 509 -18.12 6.28 21.54
C ASP A 509 -17.36 4.96 21.36
N LEU A 510 -16.09 4.90 21.78
CA LEU A 510 -15.30 3.67 21.77
C LEU A 510 -15.99 2.56 22.57
N LYS A 511 -16.41 2.86 23.80
CA LYS A 511 -17.07 1.88 24.68
C LYS A 511 -18.41 1.38 24.14
N LYS A 512 -19.19 2.24 23.48
CA LYS A 512 -20.52 1.89 22.96
C LYS A 512 -20.45 1.15 21.62
N PHE A 513 -19.53 1.52 20.75
CA PHE A 513 -19.57 1.13 19.33
C PHE A 513 -18.43 0.20 18.90
N TYR A 514 -17.45 -0.08 19.76
CA TYR A 514 -16.43 -1.12 19.56
C TYR A 514 -16.78 -2.40 20.36
N PRO A 515 -16.57 -3.61 19.80
CA PRO A 515 -16.08 -3.88 18.45
C PRO A 515 -17.12 -3.51 17.38
N THR A 516 -16.64 -3.19 16.17
CA THR A 516 -17.55 -2.93 15.06
C THR A 516 -18.28 -4.22 14.62
N SER A 517 -19.37 -4.10 13.86
CA SER A 517 -20.20 -5.25 13.51
C SER A 517 -19.73 -5.93 12.23
N THR A 518 -19.72 -5.19 11.12
CA THR A 518 -19.40 -5.72 9.79
C THR A 518 -18.44 -4.78 9.07
N LEU A 519 -17.36 -5.32 8.55
CA LEU A 519 -16.47 -4.62 7.63
C LEU A 519 -16.81 -5.02 6.20
N VAL A 520 -17.28 -4.07 5.40
CA VAL A 520 -17.59 -4.28 3.98
C VAL A 520 -16.46 -3.70 3.14
N THR A 521 -15.86 -4.50 2.26
CA THR A 521 -14.77 -4.02 1.40
C THR A 521 -14.54 -4.92 0.18
N GLY A 522 -13.65 -4.49 -0.73
CA GLY A 522 -13.20 -5.28 -1.88
C GLY A 522 -12.04 -6.21 -1.52
N LEU A 523 -11.85 -7.25 -2.34
CA LEU A 523 -10.74 -8.21 -2.21
C LEU A 523 -9.36 -7.53 -2.23
N ASP A 524 -9.26 -6.44 -3.00
CA ASP A 524 -8.01 -5.74 -3.28
C ASP A 524 -7.34 -5.17 -2.04
N ILE A 525 -8.04 -5.03 -0.92
CA ILE A 525 -7.46 -4.54 0.35
C ILE A 525 -7.61 -5.53 1.52
N LEU A 526 -7.94 -6.80 1.24
CA LEU A 526 -7.99 -7.87 2.25
C LEU A 526 -6.66 -7.99 3.02
N PHE A 527 -5.54 -7.91 2.31
CA PHE A 527 -4.22 -8.07 2.90
C PHE A 527 -3.63 -6.76 3.45
N PHE A 528 -3.83 -5.61 2.77
CA PHE A 528 -3.25 -4.33 3.20
C PHE A 528 -4.01 -3.69 4.35
N TRP A 529 -5.30 -3.96 4.47
CA TRP A 529 -6.15 -3.25 5.40
C TRP A 529 -6.84 -4.17 6.38
N VAL A 530 -7.62 -5.15 5.91
CA VAL A 530 -8.38 -6.04 6.80
C VAL A 530 -7.45 -6.78 7.75
N ALA A 531 -6.42 -7.45 7.22
CA ALA A 531 -5.44 -8.16 8.04
C ALA A 531 -4.73 -7.26 9.05
N ARG A 532 -4.35 -6.04 8.64
CA ARG A 532 -3.69 -5.07 9.51
C ARG A 532 -4.62 -4.58 10.63
N MET A 533 -5.89 -4.33 10.33
CA MET A 533 -6.89 -3.98 11.33
C MET A 533 -7.12 -5.10 12.35
N ILE A 534 -7.17 -6.37 11.90
CA ILE A 534 -7.32 -7.51 12.82
C ILE A 534 -6.14 -7.56 13.79
N MET A 535 -4.91 -7.49 13.27
CA MET A 535 -3.70 -7.51 14.10
C MET A 535 -3.68 -6.35 15.12
N MET A 536 -3.92 -5.12 14.66
CA MET A 536 -3.86 -3.94 15.53
C MET A 536 -5.04 -3.87 16.51
N GLY A 537 -6.24 -4.26 16.09
CA GLY A 537 -7.41 -4.33 16.96
C GLY A 537 -7.18 -5.30 18.12
N LEU A 538 -6.76 -6.53 17.82
CA LEU A 538 -6.48 -7.53 18.86
C LEU A 538 -5.35 -7.08 19.81
N LYS A 539 -4.31 -6.41 19.29
CA LYS A 539 -3.18 -5.94 20.08
C LYS A 539 -3.54 -4.78 21.02
N PHE A 540 -4.37 -3.83 20.59
CA PHE A 540 -4.63 -2.59 21.33
C PHE A 540 -5.97 -2.52 22.04
N MET A 541 -6.85 -3.51 21.81
CA MET A 541 -8.19 -3.57 22.38
C MET A 541 -8.40 -4.91 23.11
N ASP A 542 -7.46 -5.28 23.97
CA ASP A 542 -7.59 -6.41 24.91
C ASP A 542 -8.00 -7.74 24.26
N ASN A 543 -7.39 -8.08 23.11
CA ASN A 543 -7.68 -9.29 22.31
C ASN A 543 -9.14 -9.39 21.82
N VAL A 544 -9.86 -8.26 21.78
CA VAL A 544 -11.17 -8.13 21.15
C VAL A 544 -10.99 -7.87 19.65
N PRO A 545 -11.62 -8.64 18.76
CA PRO A 545 -11.57 -8.39 17.32
C PRO A 545 -12.12 -7.01 16.93
N PRO A 546 -11.54 -6.33 15.91
CA PRO A 546 -12.06 -5.03 15.47
C PRO A 546 -13.46 -5.08 14.84
N PHE A 547 -13.84 -6.24 14.30
CA PHE A 547 -15.14 -6.53 13.68
C PHE A 547 -15.47 -8.01 13.83
N LYS A 548 -16.76 -8.35 13.81
CA LYS A 548 -17.24 -9.74 13.86
C LYS A 548 -17.29 -10.39 12.48
N GLU A 549 -17.60 -9.61 11.45
CA GLU A 549 -17.79 -10.11 10.09
C GLU A 549 -17.02 -9.26 9.07
N VAL A 550 -16.42 -9.91 8.07
CA VAL A 550 -15.78 -9.28 6.92
C VAL A 550 -16.54 -9.70 5.67
N TYR A 551 -17.24 -8.77 5.04
CA TYR A 551 -17.92 -9.00 3.77
C TYR A 551 -17.07 -8.49 2.60
N ILE A 552 -16.57 -9.42 1.80
CA ILE A 552 -15.77 -9.16 0.61
C ILE A 552 -16.68 -9.16 -0.62
N HIS A 553 -16.91 -7.97 -1.18
CA HIS A 553 -17.72 -7.81 -2.39
C HIS A 553 -16.87 -7.97 -3.66
N ALA A 554 -17.54 -8.27 -4.77
CA ALA A 554 -16.93 -8.36 -6.09
C ALA A 554 -16.41 -7.00 -6.60
N LEU A 555 -15.51 -7.00 -7.60
CA LEU A 555 -15.03 -5.78 -8.21
C LEU A 555 -15.94 -5.37 -9.38
N VAL A 556 -16.15 -4.06 -9.53
CA VAL A 556 -16.82 -3.54 -10.72
C VAL A 556 -15.82 -3.41 -11.87
N ARG A 557 -16.23 -3.91 -13.03
CA ARG A 557 -15.51 -3.90 -14.28
C ARG A 557 -16.33 -3.18 -15.34
N ASP A 558 -15.64 -2.70 -16.36
CA ASP A 558 -16.33 -2.18 -17.55
C ASP A 558 -17.11 -3.28 -18.28
N ALA A 559 -17.83 -2.89 -19.33
CA ALA A 559 -18.67 -3.79 -20.11
C ALA A 559 -17.86 -4.95 -20.72
N GLU A 560 -16.60 -4.69 -21.07
CA GLU A 560 -15.65 -5.65 -21.64
C GLU A 560 -15.04 -6.59 -20.58
N GLY A 561 -15.20 -6.30 -19.28
CA GLY A 561 -14.67 -7.11 -18.19
C GLY A 561 -13.22 -6.77 -17.80
N LEU A 562 -12.73 -5.60 -18.17
CA LEU A 562 -11.47 -5.05 -17.69
C LEU A 562 -11.69 -4.34 -16.35
N LYS A 563 -10.69 -4.41 -15.47
CA LYS A 563 -10.68 -3.65 -14.22
C LYS A 563 -10.78 -2.15 -14.55
N MET A 564 -11.75 -1.47 -13.95
CA MET A 564 -11.87 -0.01 -14.06
C MET A 564 -10.68 0.67 -13.37
N SER A 565 -10.03 1.61 -14.05
CA SER A 565 -8.92 2.38 -13.47
C SER A 565 -8.75 3.73 -14.17
N LYS A 566 -8.44 4.78 -13.40
CA LYS A 566 -8.25 6.14 -13.94
C LYS A 566 -7.19 6.17 -15.05
N SER A 567 -6.14 5.34 -14.93
CA SER A 567 -5.08 5.20 -15.93
C SER A 567 -5.53 4.59 -17.26
N LYS A 568 -6.58 3.76 -17.28
CA LYS A 568 -7.12 3.17 -18.51
C LYS A 568 -8.21 4.01 -19.14
N GLY A 569 -8.66 5.09 -18.49
CA GLY A 569 -9.74 5.95 -18.97
C GLY A 569 -11.14 5.31 -18.92
N ASN A 570 -11.27 4.07 -18.43
CA ASN A 570 -12.53 3.31 -18.37
C ASN A 570 -13.27 3.48 -17.04
N VAL A 571 -13.11 4.63 -16.38
CA VAL A 571 -13.78 4.91 -15.10
C VAL A 571 -15.06 5.67 -15.35
N VAL A 572 -16.16 5.13 -14.84
CA VAL A 572 -17.45 5.82 -14.83
C VAL A 572 -17.60 6.61 -13.53
N ASP A 573 -17.81 7.92 -13.65
CA ASP A 573 -18.15 8.78 -12.52
C ASP A 573 -19.58 8.47 -12.06
N PRO A 574 -19.80 8.07 -10.80
CA PRO A 574 -21.15 7.80 -10.30
C PRO A 574 -22.08 9.01 -10.39
N LEU A 575 -21.57 10.25 -10.32
CA LEU A 575 -22.39 11.45 -10.46
C LEU A 575 -23.06 11.53 -11.83
N TYR A 576 -22.31 11.23 -12.90
CA TYR A 576 -22.85 11.22 -14.26
C TYR A 576 -24.00 10.22 -14.37
N VAL A 577 -23.81 9.01 -13.84
CA VAL A 577 -24.83 7.96 -13.87
C VAL A 577 -26.07 8.35 -13.05
N MET A 578 -25.88 8.90 -11.84
CA MET A 578 -26.99 9.37 -11.01
C MET A 578 -27.76 10.52 -11.66
N GLU A 579 -27.08 11.40 -12.40
CA GLU A 579 -27.70 12.51 -13.11
C GLU A 579 -28.57 12.05 -14.29
N GLN A 580 -28.18 10.95 -14.96
CA GLN A 580 -28.92 10.38 -16.08
C GLN A 580 -30.04 9.43 -15.65
N TYR A 581 -29.80 8.57 -14.65
CA TYR A 581 -30.68 7.46 -14.32
C TYR A 581 -31.30 7.51 -12.92
N GLY A 582 -30.82 8.41 -12.05
CA GLY A 582 -31.21 8.48 -10.64
C GLY A 582 -30.36 7.61 -9.72
N THR A 583 -30.24 8.03 -8.47
CA THR A 583 -29.49 7.36 -7.40
C THR A 583 -30.08 6.00 -7.07
N ASP A 584 -31.42 5.90 -6.98
CA ASP A 584 -32.09 4.64 -6.67
C ASP A 584 -31.83 3.56 -7.74
N ALA A 585 -31.86 3.95 -9.01
CA ALA A 585 -31.60 3.03 -10.13
C ALA A 585 -30.16 2.50 -10.10
N LEU A 586 -29.18 3.39 -9.89
CA LEU A 586 -27.78 3.00 -9.76
C LEU A 586 -27.58 2.03 -8.58
N ARG A 587 -28.09 2.39 -7.40
CA ARG A 587 -27.93 1.56 -6.20
C ARG A 587 -28.57 0.20 -6.34
N PHE A 588 -29.77 0.13 -6.91
CA PHE A 588 -30.46 -1.13 -7.13
C PHE A 588 -29.72 -2.01 -8.16
N THR A 589 -29.19 -1.40 -9.22
CA THR A 589 -28.34 -2.10 -10.20
C THR A 589 -27.14 -2.73 -9.51
N LEU A 590 -26.39 -1.95 -8.74
CA LEU A 590 -25.19 -2.42 -8.06
C LEU A 590 -25.51 -3.52 -7.03
N ALA A 591 -26.56 -3.34 -6.23
CA ALA A 591 -26.96 -4.32 -5.22
C ALA A 591 -27.44 -5.64 -5.83
N SER A 592 -28.26 -5.59 -6.89
CA SER A 592 -28.76 -6.78 -7.57
C SER A 592 -27.66 -7.59 -8.26
N MET A 593 -26.59 -6.91 -8.70
CA MET A 593 -25.45 -7.53 -9.36
C MET A 593 -24.35 -7.97 -8.41
N ALA A 594 -24.42 -7.59 -7.12
CA ALA A 594 -23.41 -7.91 -6.10
C ALA A 594 -23.44 -9.38 -5.64
N SER A 595 -23.74 -10.32 -6.55
CA SER A 595 -23.73 -11.74 -6.26
C SER A 595 -22.30 -12.21 -5.96
N PRO A 596 -22.08 -12.93 -4.85
CA PRO A 596 -20.75 -13.38 -4.47
C PRO A 596 -20.06 -14.23 -5.54
N GLY A 597 -18.74 -14.02 -5.72
CA GLY A 597 -17.89 -14.87 -6.56
C GLY A 597 -17.84 -14.52 -8.05
N ARG A 598 -18.53 -13.47 -8.52
CA ARG A 598 -18.42 -12.96 -9.90
C ARG A 598 -18.26 -11.45 -9.93
N ASP A 599 -17.32 -10.97 -10.73
CA ASP A 599 -17.14 -9.55 -10.98
C ASP A 599 -18.36 -8.93 -11.70
N ILE A 600 -18.66 -7.68 -11.37
CA ILE A 600 -19.80 -6.94 -11.92
C ILE A 600 -19.35 -6.31 -13.24
N LYS A 601 -19.82 -6.84 -14.37
CA LYS A 601 -19.70 -6.18 -15.67
C LYS A 601 -20.81 -5.14 -15.81
N LEU A 602 -20.49 -3.88 -15.56
CA LEU A 602 -21.49 -2.82 -15.58
C LEU A 602 -21.70 -2.32 -17.01
N ALA A 603 -22.96 -2.33 -17.44
CA ALA A 603 -23.41 -1.83 -18.73
C ALA A 603 -24.57 -0.85 -18.50
N GLU A 604 -24.64 0.25 -19.25
CA GLU A 604 -25.63 1.30 -19.04
C GLU A 604 -27.06 0.80 -19.24
N GLU A 605 -27.28 -0.13 -20.17
CA GLU A 605 -28.58 -0.73 -20.46
C GLU A 605 -29.17 -1.43 -19.23
N ARG A 606 -28.32 -1.97 -18.35
CA ARG A 606 -28.76 -2.57 -17.08
C ARG A 606 -29.27 -1.51 -16.11
N ILE A 607 -28.60 -0.35 -16.07
CA ILE A 607 -28.99 0.78 -15.22
C ILE A 607 -30.31 1.36 -15.71
N GLU A 608 -30.47 1.49 -17.02
CA GLU A 608 -31.74 1.89 -17.65
C GLU A 608 -32.88 0.92 -17.28
N GLY A 609 -32.63 -0.39 -17.33
CA GLY A 609 -33.59 -1.39 -16.90
C GLY A 609 -34.09 -1.16 -15.46
N TYR A 610 -33.18 -0.82 -14.53
CA TYR A 610 -33.56 -0.53 -13.15
C TYR A 610 -34.15 0.86 -12.93
N ARG A 611 -33.86 1.86 -13.79
CA ARG A 611 -34.63 3.11 -13.86
C ARG A 611 -36.08 2.84 -14.22
N ASN A 612 -36.33 1.94 -15.18
CA ASN A 612 -37.69 1.57 -15.55
C ASN A 612 -38.40 0.84 -14.39
N PHE A 613 -37.66 0.02 -13.62
CA PHE A 613 -38.18 -0.61 -12.41
C PHE A 613 -38.55 0.40 -11.30
N THR A 614 -37.72 1.41 -11.03
CA THR A 614 -38.08 2.46 -10.05
C THR A 614 -39.32 3.23 -10.50
N ASN A 615 -39.46 3.54 -11.80
CA ASN A 615 -40.67 4.14 -12.35
C ASN A 615 -41.90 3.21 -12.23
N LYS A 616 -41.72 1.88 -12.27
CA LYS A 616 -42.81 0.93 -12.03
C LYS A 616 -43.30 0.98 -10.59
N ILE A 617 -42.40 1.07 -9.61
CA ILE A 617 -42.74 1.25 -8.19
C ILE A 617 -43.50 2.57 -7.99
N TRP A 618 -43.02 3.66 -8.60
CA TRP A 618 -43.68 4.97 -8.56
C TRP A 618 -45.11 4.90 -9.10
N ASN A 619 -45.31 4.28 -10.27
CA ASN A 619 -46.63 4.12 -10.86
C ASN A 619 -47.57 3.27 -10.00
N ALA A 620 -47.06 2.22 -9.34
CA ALA A 620 -47.85 1.43 -8.39
C ALA A 620 -48.27 2.27 -7.18
N ALA A 621 -47.34 3.03 -6.57
CA ALA A 621 -47.64 3.93 -5.45
C ALA A 621 -48.64 5.02 -5.85
N ARG A 622 -48.46 5.63 -7.03
CA ARG A 622 -49.39 6.61 -7.61
C ARG A 622 -50.79 6.01 -7.80
N PHE A 623 -50.89 4.81 -8.36
CA PHE A 623 -52.17 4.13 -8.54
C PHE A 623 -52.86 3.88 -7.19
N ILE A 624 -52.13 3.39 -6.18
CA ILE A 624 -52.68 3.16 -4.84
C ILE A 624 -53.18 4.47 -4.23
N LEU A 625 -52.35 5.52 -4.20
CA LEU A 625 -52.71 6.82 -3.61
C LEU A 625 -53.92 7.47 -4.28
N MET A 626 -54.07 7.31 -5.60
CA MET A 626 -55.25 7.81 -6.32
C MET A 626 -56.55 7.10 -5.93
N ASN A 627 -56.47 5.87 -5.42
CA ASN A 627 -57.63 5.05 -5.06
C ASN A 627 -57.86 4.96 -3.54
N LEU A 628 -56.97 5.50 -2.71
CA LEU A 628 -57.13 5.54 -1.25
C LEU A 628 -58.11 6.64 -0.77
N ASP A 629 -58.35 7.67 -1.59
CA ASP A 629 -59.24 8.80 -1.27
C ASP A 629 -60.69 8.62 -1.79
N GLY A 630 -61.14 7.38 -2.05
CA GLY A 630 -62.54 7.08 -2.41
C GLY A 630 -63.53 7.36 -1.26
N PRO A 631 -64.84 7.55 -1.53
CA PRO A 631 -65.83 7.82 -0.48
C PRO A 631 -65.81 6.68 0.55
N ARG A 632 -65.67 7.03 1.83
CA ARG A 632 -65.87 6.08 2.93
C ARG A 632 -67.37 5.78 2.99
N GLU A 633 -67.76 4.55 2.68
CA GLU A 633 -69.09 4.02 3.03
C GLU A 633 -69.26 3.97 4.54
#